data_AF-A0A6P1ZS17-F1
#
_entry.id   AF-A0A6P1ZS17-F1
#
_cell.length_a   1.000
_cell.length_b   1.000
_cell.length_c   1.000
_cell.angle_alpha   90.00
_cell.angle_beta   90.00
_cell.angle_gamma   90.00
#
_symmetry.space_group_name_H-M   'P 1'
#
loop_
_entity.id
_entity.type
_entity.pdbx_description
1 polymer ?
#
loop_
_entity_poly.entity_id
_entity_poly.type
_entity_poly.pdbx_seq_one_letter_code
_entity_poly.pdbx_strand_id
1 'polypeptide(L)'
;LDFHDFDMILAMDQENYDNITALDSTAEYDDKVYLMCSFCSRHTIKEVPDPYYGGVEGFNQVIDLLMDACEGLLQHVTKQQLQA
;
A
#
# COMPACT_ATOMS: atom_id res chain seq x y z
N LEU A 1 0.97 19.33 -1.48
CA LEU A 1 0.45 17.98 -1.81
C LEU A 1 1.07 17.03 -0.82
N ASP A 2 0.32 16.03 -0.38
CA ASP A 2 0.76 15.04 0.61
C ASP A 2 2.12 14.40 0.24
N PHE A 3 2.47 14.38 -1.06
CA PHE A 3 3.80 13.99 -1.57
C PHE A 3 5.02 14.66 -0.88
N HIS A 4 4.87 15.90 -0.39
CA HIS A 4 5.94 16.59 0.33
C HIS A 4 6.00 16.22 1.81
N ASP A 5 4.86 15.89 2.40
CA ASP A 5 4.71 15.69 3.84
C ASP A 5 4.98 14.24 4.26
N PHE A 6 4.80 13.29 3.33
CA PHE A 6 4.99 11.86 3.58
C PHE A 6 6.17 11.28 2.79
N ASP A 7 6.88 10.35 3.44
CA ASP A 7 7.96 9.58 2.80
C ASP A 7 7.42 8.45 1.92
N MET A 8 6.27 7.89 2.29
CA MET A 8 5.60 6.80 1.59
C MET A 8 4.09 6.99 1.59
N ILE A 9 3.45 6.73 0.45
CA ILE A 9 1.99 6.75 0.27
C ILE A 9 1.59 5.35 -0.20
N LEU A 10 0.66 4.72 0.53
CA LEU A 10 0.26 3.33 0.29
C LEU A 10 -1.17 3.27 -0.26
N ALA A 11 -1.29 2.92 -1.54
CA ALA A 11 -2.56 2.72 -2.22
C ALA A 11 -3.13 1.33 -1.91
N MET A 12 -4.44 1.24 -1.65
CA MET A 12 -5.10 -0.03 -1.32
C MET A 12 -5.28 -0.91 -2.56
N ASP A 13 -5.57 -0.29 -3.70
CA ASP A 13 -5.83 -0.95 -4.98
C ASP A 13 -5.17 -0.20 -6.15
N GLN A 14 -5.28 -0.76 -7.36
CA GLN A 14 -4.66 -0.16 -8.54
C GLN A 14 -5.34 1.16 -8.93
N GLU A 15 -6.65 1.30 -8.75
CA GLU A 15 -7.36 2.54 -9.08
C GLU A 15 -6.88 3.71 -8.21
N ASN A 16 -6.67 3.47 -6.91
CA ASN A 16 -6.12 4.45 -5.98
C ASN A 16 -4.69 4.82 -6.37
N TYR A 17 -3.86 3.83 -6.74
CA TYR A 17 -2.50 4.07 -7.21
C TYR A 17 -2.48 4.97 -8.47
N ASP A 18 -3.29 4.63 -9.47
CA ASP A 18 -3.38 5.37 -10.72
C ASP A 18 -3.90 6.80 -10.49
N ASN A 19 -4.90 6.96 -9.62
CA ASN A 19 -5.44 8.27 -9.27
C ASN A 19 -4.43 9.15 -8.52
N ILE A 20 -3.66 8.58 -7.59
CA ILE A 20 -2.63 9.31 -6.85
C ILE A 20 -1.51 9.74 -7.81
N THR A 21 -0.96 8.81 -8.59
CA THR A 21 0.14 9.11 -9.53
C THR A 21 -0.27 10.10 -10.61
N ALA A 22 -1.53 10.08 -11.06
CA ALA A 22 -2.05 11.09 -11.99
C ALA A 22 -2.06 12.52 -11.43
N LEU A 23 -2.05 12.72 -10.11
CA LEU A 23 -1.92 14.05 -9.49
C LEU A 23 -0.49 14.60 -9.60
N ASP A 24 0.51 13.73 -9.76
CA ASP A 24 1.89 14.10 -10.02
C ASP A 24 2.20 13.98 -11.52
N SER A 25 1.71 14.96 -12.29
CA SER A 25 1.93 15.03 -13.74
C SER A 25 3.40 15.07 -14.18
N THR A 26 4.34 15.31 -13.25
CA THR A 26 5.78 15.35 -13.51
C THR A 26 6.52 14.07 -13.15
N ALA A 27 5.85 13.11 -12.50
CA ALA A 27 6.44 11.89 -11.97
C ALA A 27 7.65 12.16 -11.04
N GLU A 28 7.60 13.27 -10.29
CA GLU A 28 8.65 13.66 -9.33
C GLU A 28 8.64 12.77 -8.07
N TYR A 29 7.48 12.21 -7.71
CA TYR A 29 7.21 11.48 -6.47
C TYR A 29 6.76 10.02 -6.73
N ASP A 30 6.94 9.49 -7.94
CA ASP A 30 6.58 8.11 -8.30
C ASP A 30 7.28 7.08 -7.39
N ASP A 31 8.46 7.40 -6.87
CA ASP A 31 9.21 6.56 -5.94
C ASP A 31 8.67 6.58 -4.50
N LYS A 32 7.62 7.36 -4.23
CA LYS A 32 6.96 7.42 -2.91
C LYS A 32 5.64 6.66 -2.87
N VAL A 33 5.06 6.29 -4.01
CA VAL A 33 3.73 5.66 -4.08
C VAL A 33 3.88 4.16 -4.28
N TYR A 34 3.23 3.37 -3.43
CA TYR A 34 3.31 1.91 -3.46
C TYR A 34 1.92 1.29 -3.27
N LEU A 35 1.69 0.12 -3.85
CA LEU A 35 0.54 -0.71 -3.48
C LEU A 35 0.78 -1.36 -2.12
N MET A 36 -0.23 -1.34 -1.25
CA MET A 36 -0.17 -1.95 0.09
C MET A 36 0.17 -3.44 0.01
N CYS A 37 -0.44 -4.16 -0.93
CA CYS A 37 -0.19 -5.59 -1.11
C CYS A 37 1.21 -5.92 -1.66
N SER A 38 1.99 -4.94 -2.14
CA SER A 38 3.41 -5.17 -2.48
C SER A 38 4.26 -5.57 -1.27
N PHE A 39 3.76 -5.30 -0.06
CA PHE A 39 4.40 -5.68 1.20
C PHE A 39 3.84 -6.97 1.81
N CYS A 40 2.86 -7.62 1.18
CA CYS A 40 2.39 -8.92 1.64
C CYS A 40 3.49 -9.98 1.50
N SER A 41 3.64 -10.83 2.52
CA SER A 41 4.61 -11.93 2.52
C SER A 41 3.93 -13.30 2.47
N ARG A 42 2.71 -13.41 2.99
CA ARG A 42 1.91 -14.64 3.05
C ARG A 42 0.86 -14.69 1.95
N HIS A 43 0.35 -13.54 1.52
CA HIS A 43 -0.64 -13.41 0.47
C HIS A 43 -0.01 -13.01 -0.87
N THR A 44 -0.53 -13.57 -1.96
CA THR A 44 -0.11 -13.25 -3.34
C THR A 44 -1.11 -12.36 -4.08
N ILE A 45 -2.15 -11.89 -3.39
CA ILE A 45 -3.10 -10.92 -3.93
C ILE A 45 -2.37 -9.59 -4.20
N LYS A 46 -2.78 -8.90 -5.26
CA LYS A 46 -2.10 -7.67 -5.71
C LYS A 46 -2.71 -6.40 -5.14
N GLU A 47 -3.96 -6.48 -4.68
CA GLU A 47 -4.78 -5.34 -4.29
C GLU A 47 -5.67 -5.74 -3.12
N VAL A 48 -5.94 -4.79 -2.22
CA VAL A 48 -6.88 -4.95 -1.13
C VAL A 48 -8.30 -4.86 -1.71
N PRO A 49 -9.13 -5.90 -1.60
CA PRO A 49 -10.47 -5.89 -2.18
C PRO A 49 -11.39 -4.94 -1.41
N ASP A 50 -12.37 -4.38 -2.11
CA ASP A 50 -13.45 -3.62 -1.48
C ASP A 50 -14.27 -4.54 -0.54
N PRO A 51 -14.33 -4.25 0.78
CA PRO A 51 -15.00 -5.11 1.75
C PRO A 51 -16.54 -5.05 1.68
N TYR A 52 -17.14 -4.04 1.05
CA TYR A 52 -18.58 -3.77 1.14
C TYR A 52 -19.45 -4.81 0.44
N TYR A 53 -18.90 -5.60 -0.49
CA TYR A 53 -19.62 -6.67 -1.20
C TYR A 53 -19.64 -8.01 -0.45
N GLY A 54 -18.78 -8.19 0.56
CA GLY A 54 -18.60 -9.46 1.27
C GLY A 54 -19.28 -9.55 2.64
N GLY A 55 -19.95 -8.48 3.08
CA GLY A 55 -20.43 -8.38 4.47
C GLY A 55 -19.26 -8.46 5.46
N VAL A 56 -19.48 -9.03 6.64
CA VAL A 56 -18.46 -9.11 7.71
C VAL A 56 -17.19 -9.84 7.26
N GLU A 57 -17.31 -10.90 6.46
CA GLU A 57 -16.16 -11.66 5.98
C GLU A 57 -15.28 -10.86 5.00
N GLY A 58 -15.87 -9.93 4.24
CA GLY A 58 -15.10 -9.00 3.40
C GLY A 58 -14.16 -8.12 4.24
N PHE A 59 -14.64 -7.62 5.39
CA PHE A 59 -13.82 -6.86 6.32
C PHE A 59 -12.74 -7.73 6.99
N ASN A 60 -13.07 -8.97 7.39
CA ASN A 60 -12.09 -9.89 7.96
C ASN A 60 -10.94 -10.17 6.97
N GLN A 61 -11.28 -10.37 5.69
CA GLN A 61 -10.29 -10.56 4.64
C GLN A 61 -9.38 -9.34 4.49
N VAL A 62 -9.94 -8.13 4.46
CA VAL A 62 -9.15 -6.89 4.39
C VAL A 62 -8.22 -6.77 5.59
N ILE A 63 -8.71 -7.05 6.81
CA ILE A 63 -7.88 -7.00 8.02
C ILE A 63 -6.70 -8.00 7.92
N ASP A 64 -6.93 -9.24 7.49
CA ASP A 64 -5.87 -10.23 7.38
C ASP A 64 -4.79 -9.84 6.35
N LEU A 65 -5.21 -9.25 5.22
CA LEU A 65 -4.30 -8.69 4.22
C LEU A 65 -3.48 -7.52 4.76
N LEU A 66 -4.13 -6.60 5.47
CA LEU A 66 -3.44 -5.45 6.08
C LEU A 66 -2.47 -5.88 7.16
N MET A 67 -2.80 -6.91 7.95
CA MET A 67 -1.89 -7.45 8.96
C MET A 67 -0.62 -8.04 8.34
N ASP A 68 -0.76 -8.81 7.25
CA ASP A 68 0.40 -9.36 6.51
C ASP A 68 1.24 -8.25 5.87
N ALA A 69 0.60 -7.31 5.16
CA ALA A 69 1.28 -6.21 4.51
C ALA A 69 1.99 -5.27 5.52
N CYS A 70 1.38 -4.97 6.66
CA CYS A 70 2.02 -4.15 7.71
C CYS A 70 3.26 -4.82 8.29
N GLU A 71 3.27 -6.15 8.46
CA GLU A 71 4.45 -6.88 8.93
C GLU A 71 5.58 -6.79 7.91
N GLY A 72 5.29 -7.02 6.62
CA GLY A 72 6.30 -6.89 5.56
C GLY A 72 6.77 -5.45 5.34
N LEU A 73 5.88 -4.47 5.49
CA LEU A 73 6.22 -3.05 5.43
C LEU A 73 7.18 -2.67 6.56
N LEU A 74 6.92 -3.11 7.79
CA LEU A 74 7.79 -2.85 8.93
C LEU A 74 9.20 -3.41 8.69
N GLN A 75 9.31 -4.62 8.15
CA GLN A 75 10.59 -5.22 7.78
C GLN A 75 11.30 -4.42 6.69
N HIS A 76 10.55 -3.96 5.68
CA HIS A 76 11.07 -3.15 4.58
C HIS A 76 11.68 -1.82 5.10
N VAL A 77 10.92 -1.04 5.87
CA VAL A 77 11.37 0.27 6.36
C VAL A 77 12.51 0.14 7.38
N THR A 78 12.47 -0.89 8.23
CA THR A 78 13.56 -1.15 9.20
C THR A 78 14.86 -1.51 8.47
N LYS A 79 14.78 -2.31 7.42
CA LYS A 79 15.96 -2.68 6.62
C LYS A 79 16.55 -1.48 5.90
N GLN A 80 15.72 -0.59 5.36
CA GLN A 80 16.21 0.65 4.74
C GLN A 80 16.92 1.56 5.76
N GLN A 81 16.35 1.72 6.96
CA GLN A 81 16.98 2.53 8.02
C GLN A 81 18.35 2.00 8.47
N LEU A 82 18.53 0.68 8.51
CA LEU A 82 19.83 0.07 8.85
C LEU A 82 20.87 0.19 7.73
N GLN A 83 20.45 0.54 6.51
CA GLN A 83 21.31 0.71 5.33
C GLN A 83 21.65 2.18 5.03
N ALA A 84 20.98 3.13 5.69
CA ALA A 84 21.22 4.57 5.61
C ALA A 84 22.27 5.03 6.64
#